data_AF-A0A2P5YX30-F1
#
_entry.id   AF-A0A2P5YX30-F1
#
_cell.length_a   1.000
_cell.length_b   1.000
_cell.length_c   1.000
_cell.angle_alpha   90.00
_cell.angle_beta   90.00
_cell.angle_gamma   90.00
#
_symmetry.space_group_name_H-M   'P 1'
#
loop_
_entity.id
_entity.type
_entity.pdbx_description
1 polymer ?
#
loop_
_entity_poly.entity_id
_entity_poly.type
_entity_poly.pdbx_seq_one_letter_code
_entity_poly.pdbx_strand_id
1 'polypeptide(L)'
;MPQFLFNIPRLHDWFTDTLEICHCTFLFKGFAKMNVLVTCDPSNIHYIMSSNFNNFPKGPGFKQIFDILGDGIFNVDMDLWRKQRIAAQGFMRHQLFYRFLSRTTGAKVEEGLIPLLDHVAKRGLVVNLEDVFQRFAFDATCILVTGYDPNCLSVEFPNVPFSKAMDDAAEVMFYRHITPQSFIKLQRWMNMGQEKKYRKAWEVLDHIMAKYICQKRKDLNQGMISETVDGGVDILTSYILEEKSCDDKFLRDTILNMMLAGRDTTSSALTWFIWLVSRHPIVENKIIEELQSIIPAEETKKRRLFNAKEVKNLVYLQGALCEALRLYPPVPFQHKEPLKPDTLPSGHPIHPTTKIVFSLYSMGRMKSVWGEDCFEFKPERWITEKGGIKHEPSYKFMSFNAGPRTCLGKDVAFLQMKAVASAIIYNYRRDTTSSALTWFIWLVSRHPIVENKIIEELQSIIPGEETKKRRLFNAKEVKNLVYLHGALCEALRLYPPVPFQHKEPLKPDTLPSGHPIHPTTKIVFSLYSMGRMKSVWGEDCFEFKPERWITEKGGIKHEPSYKFMSFNAGPRTCLGKDVAFLQMKAVASAIIYNYRIHVLGETPVVPTVSIILRTKDGLMTKISPDGTRCITAA
;
A
#
# COMPACT_ATOMS: atom_id res chain seq x y z
N MET A 1 25.87 5.18 -26.83
CA MET A 1 25.96 3.77 -26.36
C MET A 1 26.68 3.64 -25.01
N PRO A 2 27.87 4.25 -24.77
CA PRO A 2 28.55 4.16 -23.47
C PRO A 2 27.71 4.72 -22.32
N GLN A 3 27.12 5.92 -22.50
CA GLN A 3 26.24 6.54 -21.51
C GLN A 3 25.01 5.70 -21.13
N PHE A 4 24.46 4.90 -22.05
CA PHE A 4 23.34 4.00 -21.76
C PHE A 4 23.77 2.89 -20.79
N LEU A 5 24.93 2.27 -21.04
CA LEU A 5 25.48 1.21 -20.18
C LEU A 5 25.86 1.72 -18.79
N PHE A 6 26.44 2.93 -18.70
CA PHE A 6 26.79 3.55 -17.41
C PHE A 6 25.56 3.94 -16.57
N ASN A 7 24.42 4.22 -17.19
CA ASN A 7 23.21 4.67 -16.50
C ASN A 7 22.16 3.57 -16.28
N ILE A 8 22.47 2.28 -16.53
CA ILE A 8 21.53 1.16 -16.29
C ILE A 8 20.87 1.22 -14.88
N PRO A 9 21.59 1.49 -13.77
CA PRO A 9 20.97 1.55 -12.44
C PRO A 9 19.96 2.69 -12.25
N ARG A 10 20.05 3.76 -13.05
CA ARG A 10 19.19 4.95 -13.02
C ARG A 10 18.51 5.21 -14.36
N LEU A 11 18.19 4.14 -15.08
CA LEU A 11 17.80 4.22 -16.50
C LEU A 11 16.56 5.11 -16.71
N HIS A 12 15.57 5.00 -15.85
CA HIS A 12 14.33 5.78 -15.93
C HIS A 12 14.56 7.27 -15.65
N ASP A 13 15.38 7.60 -14.65
CA ASP A 13 15.72 8.98 -14.34
C ASP A 13 16.56 9.60 -15.47
N TRP A 14 17.54 8.85 -15.99
CA TRP A 14 18.35 9.30 -17.13
C TRP A 14 17.51 9.56 -18.39
N PHE A 15 16.52 8.70 -18.69
CA PHE A 15 15.56 8.97 -19.77
C PHE A 15 14.74 10.24 -19.49
N THR A 16 14.34 10.47 -18.23
CA THR A 16 13.58 11.65 -17.84
C THR A 16 14.41 12.92 -18.06
N ASP A 17 15.65 12.96 -17.57
CA ASP A 17 16.60 14.07 -17.75
C ASP A 17 16.82 14.38 -19.25
N THR A 18 16.99 13.33 -20.06
CA THR A 18 17.22 13.47 -21.51
C THR A 18 15.96 13.99 -22.22
N LEU A 19 14.78 13.48 -21.85
CA LEU A 19 13.51 13.93 -22.41
C LEU A 19 13.21 15.38 -22.02
N GLU A 20 13.62 15.84 -20.85
CA GLU A 20 13.49 17.24 -20.45
C GLU A 20 14.33 18.17 -21.34
N ILE A 21 15.59 17.80 -21.61
CA ILE A 21 16.48 18.56 -22.51
C ILE A 21 15.95 18.56 -23.96
N CYS A 22 15.39 17.44 -24.42
CA CYS A 22 14.92 17.27 -25.79
C CYS A 22 13.43 17.61 -26.01
N HIS A 23 12.80 18.36 -25.09
CA HIS A 23 11.39 18.76 -25.22
C HIS A 23 10.43 17.57 -25.45
N CYS A 24 10.51 16.56 -24.58
CA CYS A 24 9.66 15.37 -24.51
C CYS A 24 9.82 14.33 -25.62
N THR A 25 10.65 14.52 -26.65
CA THR A 25 10.87 13.51 -27.70
C THR A 25 12.30 13.53 -28.21
N PHE A 26 12.94 12.37 -28.32
CA PHE A 26 14.26 12.27 -28.96
C PHE A 26 14.44 10.95 -29.72
N LEU A 27 15.28 11.00 -30.76
CA LEU A 27 15.64 9.85 -31.57
C LEU A 27 16.99 9.28 -31.14
N PHE A 28 16.99 8.01 -30.75
CA PHE A 28 18.18 7.22 -30.48
C PHE A 28 18.49 6.29 -31.66
N LYS A 29 19.63 6.51 -32.33
CA LYS A 29 20.12 5.61 -33.38
C LYS A 29 21.01 4.54 -32.74
N GLY A 30 20.51 3.32 -32.63
CA GLY A 30 21.20 2.18 -32.02
C GLY A 30 22.16 1.44 -32.96
N PHE A 31 22.79 0.38 -32.45
CA PHE A 31 23.59 -0.56 -33.25
C PHE A 31 22.69 -1.40 -34.17
N ALA A 32 23.18 -1.80 -35.35
CA ALA A 32 22.46 -2.63 -36.33
C ALA A 32 21.15 -2.05 -36.92
N LYS A 33 21.13 -0.76 -37.29
CA LYS A 33 20.00 -0.07 -37.99
C LYS A 33 18.69 0.01 -37.20
N MET A 34 18.68 -0.25 -35.90
CA MET A 34 17.48 -0.11 -35.07
C MET A 34 17.34 1.34 -34.60
N ASN A 35 16.39 2.07 -35.19
CA ASN A 35 16.03 3.42 -34.76
C ASN A 35 15.02 3.33 -33.63
N VAL A 36 15.33 3.90 -32.47
CA VAL A 36 14.43 3.95 -31.31
C VAL A 36 14.04 5.40 -31.07
N LEU A 37 12.76 5.74 -31.20
CA LEU A 37 12.24 7.06 -30.87
C LEU A 37 11.63 7.00 -29.47
N VAL A 38 12.14 7.78 -28.52
CA VAL A 38 11.58 7.83 -27.15
C VAL A 38 10.75 9.10 -27.02
N THR A 39 9.51 8.99 -26.53
CA THR A 39 8.61 10.13 -26.33
C THR A 39 7.86 10.03 -25.00
N CYS A 40 7.63 11.19 -24.39
CA CYS A 40 6.69 11.40 -23.29
C CYS A 40 5.72 12.57 -23.57
N ASP A 41 5.63 13.01 -24.84
CA ASP A 41 4.70 14.05 -25.28
C ASP A 41 3.26 13.51 -25.39
N PRO A 42 2.28 14.05 -24.63
CA PRO A 42 0.88 13.66 -24.70
C PRO A 42 0.27 13.77 -26.11
N SER A 43 0.73 14.70 -26.95
CA SER A 43 0.24 14.90 -28.32
C SER A 43 0.62 13.72 -29.22
N ASN A 44 1.88 13.28 -29.14
CA ASN A 44 2.36 12.09 -29.84
C ASN A 44 1.61 10.83 -29.37
N ILE A 45 1.38 10.69 -28.06
CA ILE A 45 0.65 9.55 -27.49
C ILE A 45 -0.80 9.55 -27.95
N HIS A 46 -1.49 10.70 -27.91
CA HIS A 46 -2.86 10.83 -28.41
C HIS A 46 -2.96 10.44 -29.89
N TYR A 47 -2.02 10.91 -30.71
CA TYR A 47 -1.98 10.58 -32.12
C TYR A 47 -1.82 9.07 -32.37
N ILE A 48 -0.84 8.44 -31.72
CA ILE A 48 -0.54 7.02 -31.92
C ILE A 48 -1.63 6.10 -31.35
N MET A 49 -2.15 6.44 -30.17
CA MET A 49 -3.07 5.57 -29.44
C MET A 49 -4.53 5.79 -29.79
N SER A 50 -4.89 6.95 -30.36
CA SER A 50 -6.26 7.31 -30.67
C SER A 50 -6.44 7.69 -32.14
N SER A 51 -5.85 8.81 -32.59
CA SER A 51 -6.18 9.41 -33.89
C SER A 51 -5.76 8.57 -35.09
N ASN A 52 -4.57 7.96 -35.05
CA ASN A 52 -4.04 7.10 -36.11
C ASN A 52 -3.78 5.66 -35.62
N PHE A 53 -4.63 5.16 -34.72
CA PHE A 53 -4.47 3.86 -34.05
C PHE A 53 -4.18 2.69 -35.00
N ASN A 54 -4.84 2.65 -36.17
CA ASN A 54 -4.71 1.57 -37.14
C ASN A 54 -3.29 1.46 -37.74
N ASN A 55 -2.52 2.55 -37.75
CA ASN A 55 -1.14 2.53 -38.23
C ASN A 55 -0.17 1.93 -37.19
N PHE A 56 -0.58 1.73 -35.94
CA PHE A 56 0.30 1.30 -34.85
C PHE A 56 -0.22 0.02 -34.14
N PRO A 57 -0.19 -1.13 -34.83
CA PRO A 57 -0.51 -2.42 -34.22
C PRO A 57 0.51 -2.77 -33.12
N LYS A 58 0.30 -3.89 -32.43
CA LYS A 58 1.37 -4.50 -31.63
C LYS A 58 2.43 -5.12 -32.54
N GLY A 59 1.99 -5.79 -33.59
CA GLY A 59 2.86 -6.33 -34.63
C GLY A 59 3.59 -7.64 -34.25
N PRO A 60 4.28 -8.26 -35.21
CA PRO A 60 4.87 -9.58 -35.05
C PRO A 60 6.04 -9.60 -34.04
N GLY A 61 6.83 -8.52 -33.97
CA GLY A 61 7.93 -8.41 -32.99
C GLY A 61 7.42 -8.44 -31.54
N PHE A 62 6.33 -7.74 -31.25
CA PHE A 62 5.67 -7.78 -29.95
C PHE A 62 5.15 -9.19 -29.65
N LYS A 63 4.44 -9.82 -30.60
CA LYS A 63 3.92 -11.19 -30.43
C LYS A 63 5.04 -12.20 -30.17
N GLN A 64 6.22 -12.03 -30.76
CA GLN A 64 7.37 -12.92 -30.53
C GLN A 64 7.96 -12.76 -29.12
N ILE A 65 8.01 -11.53 -28.60
CA ILE A 65 8.51 -11.25 -27.25
C ILE A 65 7.55 -11.84 -26.20
N PHE A 66 6.25 -11.64 -26.42
CA PHE A 66 5.16 -12.04 -25.54
C PHE A 66 4.48 -13.35 -25.98
N ASP A 67 5.22 -14.26 -26.63
CA ASP A 67 4.67 -15.50 -27.20
C ASP A 67 3.95 -16.38 -26.17
N ILE A 68 4.33 -16.27 -24.90
CA ILE A 68 3.67 -16.91 -23.76
C ILE A 68 2.19 -16.57 -23.64
N LEU A 69 1.79 -15.35 -24.03
CA LEU A 69 0.42 -14.87 -23.95
C LEU A 69 -0.47 -15.38 -25.10
N GLY A 70 0.09 -16.18 -26.01
CA GLY A 70 -0.62 -16.82 -27.11
C GLY A 70 -1.40 -15.82 -27.98
N ASP A 71 -2.65 -16.15 -28.30
CA ASP A 71 -3.58 -15.31 -29.04
C ASP A 71 -4.53 -14.55 -28.11
N GLY A 72 -4.07 -14.23 -26.90
CA GLY A 72 -4.83 -13.44 -25.92
C GLY A 72 -4.87 -11.94 -26.23
N ILE A 73 -5.73 -11.23 -25.49
CA ILE A 73 -6.16 -9.85 -25.76
C ILE A 73 -5.01 -8.81 -25.83
N PHE A 74 -3.86 -9.10 -25.22
CA PHE A 74 -2.68 -8.23 -25.29
C PHE A 74 -1.88 -8.38 -26.59
N ASN A 75 -1.89 -9.57 -27.21
CA ASN A 75 -1.07 -9.91 -28.36
C ASN A 75 -1.79 -9.76 -29.70
N VAL A 76 -3.10 -9.99 -29.72
CA VAL A 76 -3.88 -9.92 -30.96
C VAL A 76 -4.16 -8.48 -31.37
N ASP A 77 -4.31 -8.25 -32.67
CA ASP A 77 -4.64 -6.97 -33.29
C ASP A 77 -5.95 -7.05 -34.10
N MET A 78 -6.47 -5.89 -34.51
CA MET A 78 -7.60 -5.75 -35.43
C MET A 78 -8.88 -6.50 -34.98
N ASP A 79 -9.47 -7.34 -35.85
CA ASP A 79 -10.79 -7.92 -35.65
C ASP A 79 -10.84 -8.94 -34.51
N LEU A 80 -9.81 -9.78 -34.37
CA LEU A 80 -9.74 -10.78 -33.30
C LEU A 80 -9.66 -10.09 -31.93
N TRP A 81 -8.84 -9.05 -31.83
CA TRP A 81 -8.80 -8.20 -30.64
C TRP A 81 -10.13 -7.53 -30.36
N ARG A 82 -10.77 -6.96 -31.39
CA ARG A 82 -12.06 -6.26 -31.24
C ARG A 82 -13.13 -7.21 -30.70
N LYS A 83 -13.22 -8.43 -31.22
CA LYS A 83 -14.15 -9.48 -30.75
C LYS A 83 -13.90 -9.83 -29.27
N GLN A 84 -12.66 -10.18 -28.92
CA GLN A 84 -12.30 -10.51 -27.53
C GLN A 84 -12.58 -9.35 -26.57
N ARG A 85 -12.29 -8.11 -27.00
CA ARG A 85 -12.53 -6.91 -26.20
C ARG A 85 -14.02 -6.66 -25.96
N ILE A 86 -14.86 -6.78 -26.99
CA ILE A 86 -16.31 -6.59 -26.84
C ILE A 86 -16.88 -7.60 -25.85
N ALA A 87 -16.50 -8.88 -25.98
CA ALA A 87 -16.93 -9.92 -25.04
C ALA A 87 -16.49 -9.62 -23.61
N ALA A 88 -15.19 -9.37 -23.39
CA ALA A 88 -14.65 -9.05 -22.07
C ALA A 88 -15.27 -7.78 -21.46
N GLN A 89 -15.48 -6.73 -22.27
CA GLN A 89 -16.09 -5.48 -21.82
C GLN A 89 -17.57 -5.65 -21.47
N GLY A 90 -18.32 -6.44 -22.24
CA GLY A 90 -19.71 -6.78 -21.94
C GLY A 90 -19.83 -7.48 -20.59
N PHE A 91 -19.00 -8.49 -20.36
CA PHE A 91 -18.94 -9.22 -19.10
C PHE A 91 -18.55 -8.33 -17.91
N MET A 92 -17.47 -7.55 -18.01
CA MET A 92 -16.98 -6.71 -16.90
C MET A 92 -17.95 -5.58 -16.51
N ARG A 93 -18.84 -5.17 -17.41
CA ARG A 93 -19.90 -4.18 -17.13
C ARG A 93 -21.13 -4.81 -16.48
N HIS A 94 -21.24 -6.14 -16.48
CA HIS A 94 -22.40 -6.84 -15.97
C HIS A 94 -22.49 -6.74 -14.43
N GLN A 95 -23.69 -6.54 -13.90
CA GLN A 95 -23.90 -6.38 -12.46
C GLN A 95 -23.49 -7.62 -11.66
N LEU A 96 -23.66 -8.81 -12.22
CA LEU A 96 -23.24 -10.08 -11.60
C LEU A 96 -21.73 -10.13 -11.40
N PHE A 97 -20.94 -9.66 -12.37
CA PHE A 97 -19.48 -9.59 -12.25
C PHE A 97 -19.09 -8.59 -11.15
N TYR A 98 -19.70 -7.40 -11.13
CA TYR A 98 -19.39 -6.41 -10.10
C TYR A 98 -19.74 -6.90 -8.68
N ARG A 99 -20.86 -7.63 -8.52
CA ARG A 99 -21.25 -8.27 -7.24
C ARG A 99 -20.23 -9.33 -6.84
N PHE A 100 -19.81 -10.18 -7.78
CA PHE A 100 -18.78 -11.20 -7.57
C PHE A 100 -17.47 -10.56 -7.11
N LEU A 101 -16.97 -9.59 -7.87
CA LEU A 101 -15.76 -8.83 -7.58
C LEU A 101 -15.78 -8.18 -6.20
N SER A 102 -16.87 -7.53 -5.85
CA SER A 102 -17.04 -6.86 -4.55
C SER A 102 -16.96 -7.86 -3.40
N ARG A 103 -17.64 -9.00 -3.54
CA ARG A 103 -17.68 -10.06 -2.52
C ARG A 103 -16.31 -10.71 -2.36
N THR A 104 -15.68 -11.12 -3.45
CA THR A 104 -14.41 -11.87 -3.43
C THR A 104 -13.26 -11.00 -2.95
N THR A 105 -13.24 -9.72 -3.33
CA THR A 105 -12.26 -8.76 -2.82
C THR A 105 -12.44 -8.56 -1.31
N GLY A 106 -13.68 -8.35 -0.84
CA GLY A 106 -13.98 -8.20 0.59
C GLY A 106 -13.55 -9.42 1.39
N ALA A 107 -13.97 -10.61 0.96
CA ALA A 107 -13.61 -11.88 1.60
C ALA A 107 -12.09 -12.09 1.65
N LYS A 108 -11.36 -11.82 0.55
CA LYS A 108 -9.90 -11.98 0.53
C LYS A 108 -9.18 -11.00 1.45
N VAL A 109 -9.71 -9.78 1.63
CA VAL A 109 -9.19 -8.83 2.64
C VAL A 109 -9.49 -9.32 4.06
N GLU A 110 -10.71 -9.79 4.31
CA GLU A 110 -11.19 -10.23 5.63
C GLU A 110 -10.54 -11.52 6.12
N GLU A 111 -10.48 -12.52 5.25
CA GLU A 111 -10.09 -13.90 5.59
C GLU A 111 -8.62 -14.17 5.29
N GLY A 112 -8.00 -13.39 4.38
CA GLY A 112 -6.59 -13.54 3.99
C GLY A 112 -5.71 -12.44 4.55
N LEU A 113 -5.91 -11.20 4.09
CA LEU A 113 -5.00 -10.08 4.37
C LEU A 113 -4.96 -9.70 5.86
N ILE A 114 -6.12 -9.48 6.48
CA ILE A 114 -6.19 -9.07 7.90
C ILE A 114 -5.58 -10.14 8.83
N PRO A 115 -5.94 -11.44 8.72
CA PRO A 115 -5.36 -12.47 9.57
C PRO A 115 -3.85 -12.59 9.42
N LEU A 116 -3.33 -12.43 8.20
CA LEU A 116 -1.89 -12.40 7.94
C LEU A 116 -1.21 -11.22 8.65
N LEU A 117 -1.72 -10.01 8.42
CA LEU A 117 -1.18 -8.80 9.03
C LEU A 117 -1.30 -8.81 10.55
N ASP A 118 -2.37 -9.40 11.08
CA ASP A 118 -2.55 -9.63 12.51
C ASP A 118 -1.53 -10.58 13.09
N HIS A 119 -1.27 -11.69 12.39
CA HIS A 119 -0.27 -12.64 12.80
C HIS A 119 1.12 -11.99 12.86
N VAL A 120 1.48 -11.27 11.80
CA VAL A 120 2.73 -10.50 11.69
C VAL A 120 2.82 -9.46 12.81
N ALA A 121 1.77 -8.66 13.02
CA ALA A 121 1.73 -7.62 14.04
C ALA A 121 1.82 -8.19 15.47
N LYS A 122 1.06 -9.26 15.77
CA LYS A 122 1.07 -9.92 17.10
C LYS A 122 2.43 -10.53 17.43
N ARG A 123 3.17 -11.01 16.43
CA ARG A 123 4.49 -11.62 16.60
C ARG A 123 5.66 -10.65 16.39
N GLY A 124 5.38 -9.40 15.99
CA GLY A 124 6.41 -8.41 15.68
C GLY A 124 7.32 -8.82 14.51
N LEU A 125 6.79 -9.57 13.54
CA LEU A 125 7.57 -10.04 12.40
C LEU A 125 7.74 -8.93 11.36
N VAL A 126 8.86 -8.96 10.64
CA VAL A 126 9.08 -8.12 9.46
C VAL A 126 8.61 -8.89 8.24
N VAL A 127 7.78 -8.26 7.41
CA VAL A 127 7.24 -8.87 6.19
C VAL A 127 7.51 -7.97 4.99
N ASN A 128 7.79 -8.58 3.83
CA ASN A 128 7.83 -7.89 2.56
C ASN A 128 6.39 -7.62 2.08
N LEU A 129 5.93 -6.37 2.16
CA LEU A 129 4.58 -6.00 1.72
C LEU A 129 4.37 -6.20 0.21
N GLU A 130 5.43 -6.18 -0.59
CA GLU A 130 5.32 -6.46 -2.02
C GLU A 130 4.90 -7.91 -2.28
N ASP A 131 5.52 -8.88 -1.60
CA ASP A 131 5.12 -10.30 -1.67
C ASP A 131 3.69 -10.50 -1.16
N VAL A 132 3.31 -9.82 -0.07
CA VAL A 132 1.93 -9.84 0.46
C VAL A 132 0.93 -9.33 -0.57
N PHE A 133 1.21 -8.21 -1.23
CA PHE A 133 0.32 -7.66 -2.25
C PHE A 133 0.30 -8.48 -3.53
N GLN A 134 1.42 -9.11 -3.91
CA GLN A 134 1.47 -10.05 -5.03
C GLN A 134 0.60 -11.27 -4.77
N ARG A 135 0.66 -11.85 -3.57
CA ARG A 135 -0.20 -12.98 -3.15
C ARG A 135 -1.67 -12.58 -3.12
N PHE A 136 -1.99 -11.41 -2.56
CA PHE A 136 -3.35 -10.88 -2.57
C PHE A 136 -3.89 -10.70 -4.00
N ALA A 137 -3.13 -10.02 -4.86
CA ALA A 137 -3.55 -9.75 -6.23
C ALA A 137 -3.65 -11.03 -7.06
N PHE A 138 -2.77 -12.00 -6.81
CA PHE A 138 -2.83 -13.32 -7.43
C PHE A 138 -4.10 -14.07 -7.04
N ASP A 139 -4.36 -14.25 -5.74
CA ASP A 139 -5.56 -14.94 -5.26
C ASP A 139 -6.83 -14.25 -5.77
N ALA A 140 -6.90 -12.92 -5.65
CA ALA A 140 -8.06 -12.15 -6.10
C ALA A 140 -8.29 -12.30 -7.61
N THR A 141 -7.23 -12.32 -8.42
CA THR A 141 -7.34 -12.52 -9.88
C THR A 141 -7.72 -13.95 -10.21
N CYS A 142 -7.14 -14.95 -9.55
CA CYS A 142 -7.51 -16.37 -9.67
C CYS A 142 -9.01 -16.57 -9.44
N ILE A 143 -9.54 -16.04 -8.34
CA ILE A 143 -10.96 -16.15 -8.03
C ILE A 143 -11.81 -15.47 -9.12
N LEU A 144 -11.43 -14.27 -9.57
CA LEU A 144 -12.18 -13.54 -10.60
C LEU A 144 -12.23 -14.25 -11.95
N VAL A 145 -11.13 -14.90 -12.32
CA VAL A 145 -10.99 -15.52 -13.64
C VAL A 145 -11.51 -16.94 -13.64
N THR A 146 -11.13 -17.73 -12.64
CA THR A 146 -11.39 -19.18 -12.60
C THR A 146 -12.42 -19.59 -11.56
N GLY A 147 -12.84 -18.69 -10.68
CA GLY A 147 -13.72 -19.01 -9.54
C GLY A 147 -13.03 -19.81 -8.42
N TYR A 148 -11.75 -20.14 -8.55
CA TYR A 148 -11.00 -20.90 -7.55
C TYR A 148 -10.04 -20.02 -6.77
N ASP A 149 -10.00 -20.21 -5.46
CA ASP A 149 -9.03 -19.57 -4.57
C ASP A 149 -7.82 -20.49 -4.34
N PRO A 150 -6.61 -20.12 -4.80
CA PRO A 150 -5.40 -20.90 -4.54
C PRO A 150 -4.88 -20.72 -3.10
N ASN A 151 -5.44 -19.77 -2.34
CA ASN A 151 -5.12 -19.48 -0.95
C ASN A 151 -3.62 -19.23 -0.71
N CYS A 152 -2.98 -18.45 -1.59
CA CYS A 152 -1.56 -18.12 -1.48
C CYS A 152 -1.29 -17.06 -0.42
N LEU A 153 -2.28 -16.22 -0.12
CA LEU A 153 -2.26 -15.25 0.97
C LEU A 153 -2.74 -15.92 2.27
N SER A 154 -1.83 -16.62 2.93
CA SER A 154 -2.10 -17.29 4.21
C SER A 154 -0.93 -17.12 5.18
N VAL A 155 -1.18 -17.42 6.47
CA VAL A 155 -0.19 -17.28 7.56
C VAL A 155 1.02 -18.19 7.35
N GLU A 156 0.84 -19.32 6.67
CA GLU A 156 1.89 -20.29 6.39
C GLU A 156 2.87 -19.81 5.32
N PHE A 157 2.56 -18.73 4.58
CA PHE A 157 3.35 -18.24 3.44
C PHE A 157 3.78 -19.37 2.48
N PRO A 158 2.83 -20.11 1.90
CA PRO A 158 3.16 -21.25 1.05
C PRO A 158 3.99 -20.82 -0.16
N ASN A 159 4.88 -21.69 -0.64
CA ASN A 159 5.53 -21.48 -1.93
C ASN A 159 4.49 -21.68 -3.04
N VAL A 160 4.43 -20.73 -3.99
CA VAL A 160 3.43 -20.73 -5.07
C VAL A 160 4.15 -20.99 -6.40
N PRO A 161 4.13 -22.23 -6.91
CA PRO A 161 4.80 -22.57 -8.16
C PRO A 161 4.34 -21.71 -9.34
N PHE A 162 3.05 -21.36 -9.39
CA PHE A 162 2.49 -20.48 -10.42
C PHE A 162 3.14 -19.09 -10.38
N SER A 163 3.23 -18.47 -9.19
CA SER A 163 3.85 -17.16 -8.98
C SER A 163 5.30 -17.16 -9.46
N LYS A 164 6.08 -18.16 -9.04
CA LYS A 164 7.48 -18.28 -9.46
C LYS A 164 7.61 -18.46 -10.97
N ALA A 165 6.75 -19.26 -11.58
CA ALA A 165 6.74 -19.45 -13.04
C ALA A 165 6.37 -18.15 -13.78
N MET A 166 5.45 -17.35 -13.25
CA MET A 166 5.13 -16.02 -13.78
C MET A 166 6.31 -15.05 -13.68
N ASP A 167 7.00 -15.02 -12.54
CA ASP A 167 8.17 -14.16 -12.34
C ASP A 167 9.32 -14.56 -13.28
N ASP A 168 9.55 -15.88 -13.42
CA ASP A 168 10.51 -16.44 -14.36
C ASP A 168 10.16 -16.08 -15.82
N ALA A 169 8.88 -16.12 -16.20
CA ALA A 169 8.42 -15.70 -17.52
C ALA A 169 8.60 -14.18 -17.74
N ALA A 170 8.30 -13.35 -16.74
CA ALA A 170 8.45 -11.90 -16.79
C ALA A 170 9.91 -11.47 -16.99
N GLU A 171 10.84 -12.12 -16.29
CA GLU A 171 12.27 -11.89 -16.46
C GLU A 171 12.73 -12.20 -17.89
N VAL A 172 12.27 -13.32 -18.45
CA VAL A 172 12.62 -13.69 -19.83
C VAL A 172 12.00 -12.72 -20.84
N MET A 173 10.75 -12.29 -20.63
CA MET A 173 10.13 -11.26 -21.47
C MET A 173 10.97 -9.99 -21.47
N PHE A 174 11.43 -9.51 -20.31
CA PHE A 174 12.33 -8.35 -20.24
C PHE A 174 13.66 -8.59 -20.96
N TYR A 175 14.29 -9.74 -20.73
CA TYR A 175 15.53 -10.13 -21.40
C TYR A 175 15.41 -10.09 -22.94
N ARG A 176 14.27 -10.52 -23.50
CA ARG A 176 13.99 -10.48 -24.93
C ARG A 176 13.84 -9.05 -25.49
N HIS A 177 13.54 -8.05 -24.67
CA HIS A 177 13.45 -6.66 -25.14
C HIS A 177 14.81 -6.03 -25.44
N ILE A 178 15.88 -6.50 -24.78
CA ILE A 178 17.23 -5.94 -24.86
C ILE A 178 18.22 -6.84 -25.63
N THR A 179 17.83 -8.08 -25.91
CA THR A 179 18.70 -9.08 -26.55
C THR A 179 18.42 -9.19 -28.05
N PRO A 180 19.44 -9.22 -28.93
CA PRO A 180 19.25 -9.42 -30.37
C PRO A 180 18.56 -10.76 -30.71
N GLN A 181 17.70 -10.72 -31.72
CA GLN A 181 16.88 -11.87 -32.15
C GLN A 181 17.69 -13.11 -32.54
N SER A 182 18.88 -12.94 -33.13
CA SER A 182 19.78 -14.04 -33.48
C SER A 182 20.23 -14.83 -32.24
N PHE A 183 20.51 -14.13 -31.13
CA PHE A 183 20.94 -14.76 -29.89
C PHE A 183 19.80 -15.50 -29.18
N ILE A 184 18.60 -14.92 -29.19
CA ILE A 184 17.38 -15.56 -28.66
C ILE A 184 17.10 -16.86 -29.42
N LYS A 185 17.14 -16.83 -30.76
CA LYS A 185 16.94 -18.03 -31.60
C LYS A 185 17.97 -19.11 -31.30
N LEU A 186 19.24 -18.72 -31.11
CA LEU A 186 20.31 -19.64 -30.75
C LEU A 186 20.10 -20.29 -29.38
N GLN A 187 19.76 -19.49 -28.34
CA GLN A 187 19.46 -20.02 -27.01
C GLN A 187 18.24 -20.95 -27.00
N ARG A 188 17.21 -20.62 -27.78
CA ARG A 188 16.02 -21.44 -27.96
C ARG A 188 16.35 -22.77 -28.64
N TRP A 189 17.20 -22.74 -29.68
CA TRP A 189 17.65 -23.94 -30.38
C TRP A 189 18.52 -24.85 -29.50
N MET A 190 19.46 -24.27 -28.74
CA MET A 190 20.31 -25.02 -27.81
C MET A 190 19.63 -25.37 -26.47
N ASN A 191 18.39 -24.93 -26.25
CA ASN A 191 17.64 -25.09 -25.01
C ASN A 191 18.46 -24.72 -23.76
N MET A 192 19.07 -23.53 -23.78
CA MET A 192 19.97 -23.06 -22.73
C MET A 192 19.66 -21.62 -22.30
N GLY A 193 20.19 -21.21 -21.14
CA GLY A 193 20.04 -19.86 -20.62
C GLY A 193 18.58 -19.49 -20.30
N GLN A 194 18.20 -18.25 -20.61
CA GLN A 194 16.88 -17.68 -20.30
C GLN A 194 15.75 -18.40 -21.06
N GLU A 195 15.98 -18.92 -22.27
CA GLU A 195 14.96 -19.66 -23.01
C GLU A 195 14.64 -21.05 -22.39
N LYS A 196 15.61 -21.70 -21.72
CA LYS A 196 15.35 -22.92 -20.94
C LYS A 196 14.50 -22.63 -19.71
N LYS A 197 14.79 -21.51 -19.03
CA LYS A 197 14.04 -21.03 -17.87
C LYS A 197 12.58 -20.75 -18.27
N TYR A 198 12.39 -20.06 -19.40
CA TYR A 198 11.09 -19.82 -20.02
C TYR A 198 10.30 -21.09 -20.28
N ARG A 199 10.91 -22.11 -20.90
CA ARG A 199 10.23 -23.36 -21.20
C ARG A 199 9.70 -24.06 -19.94
N LYS A 200 10.50 -24.12 -18.88
CA LYS A 200 10.08 -24.70 -17.60
C LYS A 200 8.93 -23.91 -16.96
N ALA A 201 9.01 -22.58 -16.99
CA ALA A 201 7.94 -21.72 -16.52
C ALA A 201 6.64 -21.97 -17.30
N TRP A 202 6.71 -22.04 -18.63
CA TRP A 202 5.56 -22.35 -19.48
C TRP A 202 4.93 -23.71 -19.16
N GLU A 203 5.73 -24.77 -18.99
CA GLU A 203 5.24 -26.11 -18.65
C GLU A 203 4.45 -26.11 -17.33
N VAL A 204 4.91 -25.36 -16.32
CA VAL A 204 4.19 -25.21 -15.04
C VAL A 204 2.88 -24.43 -15.22
N LEU A 205 2.91 -23.32 -15.96
CA LEU A 205 1.74 -22.48 -16.19
C LEU A 205 0.66 -23.22 -16.99
N ASP A 206 1.05 -23.87 -18.10
CA ASP A 206 0.15 -24.65 -18.97
C ASP A 206 -0.52 -25.78 -18.19
N HIS A 207 0.23 -26.52 -17.37
CA HIS A 207 -0.30 -27.59 -16.53
C HIS A 207 -1.35 -27.08 -15.51
N ILE A 208 -1.05 -25.98 -14.82
CA ILE A 208 -1.96 -25.41 -13.81
C ILE A 208 -3.24 -24.86 -14.48
N MET A 209 -3.11 -24.18 -15.61
CA MET A 209 -4.27 -23.66 -16.34
C MET A 209 -5.15 -24.78 -16.89
N ALA A 210 -4.55 -25.83 -17.47
CA ALA A 210 -5.28 -27.01 -17.93
C ALA A 210 -6.07 -27.67 -16.79
N LYS A 211 -5.49 -27.75 -15.59
CA LYS A 211 -6.18 -28.24 -14.39
C LYS A 211 -7.42 -27.40 -14.05
N TYR A 212 -7.31 -26.07 -14.05
CA TYR A 212 -8.44 -25.18 -13.78
C TYR A 212 -9.56 -25.29 -14.82
N ILE A 213 -9.21 -25.36 -16.11
CA ILE A 213 -10.18 -25.51 -17.20
C ILE A 213 -10.92 -26.85 -17.07
N CYS A 214 -10.17 -27.94 -16.85
CA CYS A 214 -10.75 -29.28 -16.69
C CYS A 214 -11.69 -29.36 -15.49
N GLN A 215 -11.28 -28.81 -14.34
CA GLN A 215 -12.14 -28.77 -13.15
C GLN A 215 -13.39 -27.94 -13.40
N LYS A 216 -13.27 -26.76 -14.00
CA LYS A 216 -14.41 -25.88 -14.27
C LYS A 216 -15.44 -26.53 -15.19
N ARG A 217 -14.99 -27.21 -16.26
CA ARG A 217 -15.90 -27.95 -17.15
C ARG A 217 -16.63 -29.09 -16.42
N LYS A 218 -15.95 -29.80 -15.52
CA LYS A 218 -16.59 -30.86 -14.70
C LYS A 218 -17.67 -30.29 -13.79
N ASP A 219 -17.37 -29.21 -13.08
CA ASP A 219 -18.32 -28.57 -12.15
C ASP A 219 -19.58 -28.07 -12.88
N LEU A 220 -19.42 -27.48 -14.08
CA LEU A 220 -20.53 -27.02 -14.92
C LEU A 220 -21.37 -28.17 -15.48
N ASN A 221 -20.75 -29.27 -15.92
CA ASN A 221 -21.45 -30.45 -16.42
C ASN A 221 -22.25 -31.19 -15.32
N GLN A 222 -21.84 -31.09 -14.07
CA GLN A 222 -22.51 -31.68 -12.91
C GLN A 222 -23.68 -30.85 -12.38
N GLY A 223 -24.05 -29.74 -13.05
CA GLY A 223 -25.20 -28.93 -12.66
C GLY A 223 -24.99 -28.08 -11.41
N MET A 224 -23.74 -27.87 -10.97
CA MET A 224 -23.39 -26.95 -9.86
C MET A 224 -23.57 -25.46 -10.23
N ILE A 225 -24.43 -25.16 -11.20
CA ILE A 225 -24.76 -23.82 -11.69
C ILE A 225 -25.54 -23.04 -10.62
N SER A 226 -26.34 -23.73 -9.79
CA SER A 226 -27.31 -23.15 -8.84
C SER A 226 -26.69 -22.21 -7.80
N GLU A 227 -25.48 -22.48 -7.29
CA GLU A 227 -24.81 -21.61 -6.29
C GLU A 227 -24.10 -20.39 -6.91
N THR A 228 -23.80 -20.42 -8.20
CA THR A 228 -23.07 -19.34 -8.90
C THR A 228 -23.95 -18.15 -9.30
N VAL A 229 -25.25 -18.36 -9.52
CA VAL A 229 -26.15 -17.29 -10.01
C VAL A 229 -26.50 -16.27 -8.92
N ASP A 230 -26.59 -16.67 -7.65
CA ASP A 230 -26.86 -15.74 -6.54
C ASP A 230 -25.58 -15.05 -6.01
N GLY A 231 -24.41 -15.68 -6.21
CA GLY A 231 -23.09 -15.18 -5.78
C GLY A 231 -22.33 -14.31 -6.80
N GLY A 232 -22.72 -14.36 -8.08
CA GLY A 232 -22.04 -13.72 -9.20
C GLY A 232 -21.13 -14.67 -9.99
N VAL A 233 -20.68 -14.26 -11.18
CA VAL A 233 -20.09 -15.16 -12.19
C VAL A 233 -18.62 -14.81 -12.46
N ASP A 234 -17.75 -15.84 -12.54
CA ASP A 234 -16.34 -15.73 -12.94
C ASP A 234 -16.17 -15.74 -14.48
N ILE A 235 -15.02 -15.27 -14.99
CA ILE A 235 -14.78 -15.11 -16.44
C ILE A 235 -14.87 -16.45 -17.19
N LEU A 236 -14.25 -17.51 -16.66
CA LEU A 236 -14.27 -18.82 -17.31
C LEU A 236 -15.69 -19.38 -17.41
N THR A 237 -16.47 -19.26 -16.33
CA THR A 237 -17.88 -19.68 -16.33
C THR A 237 -18.67 -18.95 -17.41
N SER A 238 -18.52 -17.63 -17.53
CA SER A 238 -19.21 -16.84 -18.57
C SER A 238 -18.84 -17.29 -19.98
N TYR A 239 -17.54 -17.47 -20.27
CA TYR A 239 -17.10 -17.89 -21.61
C TYR A 239 -17.54 -19.30 -21.99
N ILE A 240 -17.52 -20.25 -21.05
CA ILE A 240 -17.97 -21.62 -21.30
C ILE A 240 -19.50 -21.67 -21.53
N LEU A 241 -20.28 -20.83 -20.84
CA LEU A 241 -21.73 -20.79 -20.98
C LEU A 241 -22.21 -20.06 -22.24
N GLU A 242 -21.57 -18.95 -22.61
CA GLU A 242 -21.91 -18.16 -23.81
C GLU A 242 -21.50 -18.88 -25.10
N GLU A 243 -20.35 -19.55 -25.10
CA GLU A 243 -19.85 -20.33 -26.23
C GLU A 243 -19.68 -21.80 -25.83
N LYS A 244 -20.74 -22.61 -26.05
CA LYS A 244 -20.77 -24.06 -25.75
C LYS A 244 -19.60 -24.88 -26.32
N SER A 245 -18.79 -24.31 -27.23
CA SER A 245 -17.61 -24.93 -27.84
C SER A 245 -16.36 -24.04 -27.76
N CYS A 246 -16.12 -23.36 -26.63
CA CYS A 246 -14.91 -22.57 -26.48
C CYS A 246 -13.65 -23.47 -26.47
N ASP A 247 -12.63 -23.11 -27.26
CA ASP A 247 -11.36 -23.85 -27.39
C ASP A 247 -10.53 -23.74 -26.09
N ASP A 248 -9.97 -24.86 -25.63
CA ASP A 248 -9.13 -24.89 -24.42
C ASP A 248 -7.89 -23.99 -24.56
N LYS A 249 -7.37 -23.84 -25.79
CA LYS A 249 -6.29 -22.88 -26.05
C LYS A 249 -6.74 -21.45 -25.76
N PHE A 250 -7.94 -21.06 -26.20
CA PHE A 250 -8.48 -19.72 -25.96
C PHE A 250 -8.71 -19.45 -24.47
N LEU A 251 -9.28 -20.43 -23.74
CA LEU A 251 -9.49 -20.31 -22.30
C LEU A 251 -8.16 -20.20 -21.56
N ARG A 252 -7.16 -21.01 -21.92
CA ARG A 252 -5.82 -20.95 -21.33
C ARG A 252 -5.17 -19.59 -21.57
N ASP A 253 -5.15 -19.13 -22.82
CA ASP A 253 -4.56 -17.84 -23.17
C ASP A 253 -5.29 -16.70 -22.43
N THR A 254 -6.62 -16.78 -22.27
CA THR A 254 -7.42 -15.84 -21.47
C THR A 254 -7.00 -15.84 -20.01
N ILE A 255 -6.88 -17.01 -19.37
CA ILE A 255 -6.46 -17.12 -17.96
C ILE A 255 -5.12 -16.44 -17.77
N LEU A 256 -4.13 -16.78 -18.59
CA LEU A 256 -2.78 -16.24 -18.45
C LEU A 256 -2.74 -14.72 -18.65
N ASN A 257 -3.43 -14.20 -19.66
CA ASN A 257 -3.50 -12.76 -19.91
C ASN A 257 -4.12 -12.03 -18.72
N MET A 258 -5.23 -12.54 -18.17
CA MET A 258 -5.87 -11.91 -17.02
C MET A 258 -5.02 -12.02 -15.74
N MET A 259 -4.34 -13.15 -15.50
CA MET A 259 -3.41 -13.32 -14.37
C MET A 259 -2.26 -12.33 -14.40
N LEU A 260 -1.59 -12.19 -15.55
CA LEU A 260 -0.50 -11.22 -15.72
C LEU A 260 -1.01 -9.79 -15.50
N ALA A 261 -2.18 -9.46 -16.04
CA ALA A 261 -2.76 -8.13 -15.94
C ALA A 261 -3.09 -7.75 -14.49
N GLY A 262 -3.73 -8.65 -13.74
CA GLY A 262 -4.26 -8.36 -12.40
C GLY A 262 -3.23 -8.44 -11.29
N ARG A 263 -2.28 -9.39 -11.35
CA ARG A 263 -1.32 -9.68 -10.27
C ARG A 263 -0.27 -8.56 -10.11
N ASP A 264 0.57 -8.38 -11.13
CA ASP A 264 1.80 -7.58 -10.97
C ASP A 264 1.50 -6.08 -10.95
N THR A 265 0.48 -5.65 -11.71
CA THR A 265 0.12 -4.22 -11.79
C THR A 265 -0.50 -3.71 -10.48
N THR A 266 -1.44 -4.45 -9.91
CA THR A 266 -2.13 -4.07 -8.66
C THR A 266 -1.20 -4.14 -7.46
N SER A 267 -0.36 -5.18 -7.38
CA SER A 267 0.60 -5.35 -6.29
C SER A 267 1.65 -4.25 -6.28
N SER A 268 2.27 -3.96 -7.43
CA SER A 268 3.23 -2.86 -7.56
C SER A 268 2.61 -1.51 -7.21
N ALA A 269 1.38 -1.23 -7.68
CA ALA A 269 0.67 0.01 -7.36
C ALA A 269 0.41 0.17 -5.86
N LEU A 270 -0.02 -0.89 -5.17
CA LEU A 270 -0.23 -0.89 -3.73
C LEU A 270 1.08 -0.69 -2.95
N THR A 271 2.16 -1.35 -3.36
CA THR A 271 3.49 -1.20 -2.75
C THR A 271 3.95 0.26 -2.79
N TRP A 272 3.94 0.88 -3.97
CA TRP A 272 4.33 2.28 -4.13
C TRP A 272 3.39 3.24 -3.42
N PHE A 273 2.09 2.97 -3.44
CA PHE A 273 1.11 3.77 -2.72
C PHE A 273 1.36 3.75 -1.20
N ILE A 274 1.54 2.58 -0.59
CA ILE A 274 1.81 2.48 0.85
C ILE A 274 3.14 3.14 1.20
N TRP A 275 4.17 2.97 0.36
CA TRP A 275 5.44 3.66 0.53
C TRP A 275 5.27 5.19 0.48
N LEU A 276 4.57 5.73 -0.53
CA LEU A 276 4.30 7.16 -0.66
C LEU A 276 3.50 7.71 0.53
N VAL A 277 2.42 7.04 0.94
CA VAL A 277 1.61 7.45 2.09
C VAL A 277 2.41 7.39 3.39
N SER A 278 3.32 6.41 3.54
CA SER A 278 4.21 6.33 4.71
C SER A 278 5.13 7.54 4.84
N ARG A 279 5.55 8.12 3.70
CA ARG A 279 6.43 9.28 3.60
C ARG A 279 5.70 10.62 3.67
N HIS A 280 4.37 10.64 3.55
CA HIS A 280 3.55 11.86 3.53
C HIS A 280 2.42 11.79 4.57
N PRO A 281 2.71 12.05 5.86
CA PRO A 281 1.72 11.98 6.94
C PRO A 281 0.49 12.87 6.74
N ILE A 282 0.64 14.01 6.05
CA ILE A 282 -0.47 14.92 5.74
C ILE A 282 -1.49 14.25 4.80
N VAL A 283 -1.01 13.62 3.73
CA VAL A 283 -1.85 12.88 2.78
C VAL A 283 -2.56 11.74 3.49
N GLU A 284 -1.83 11.01 4.33
CA GLU A 284 -2.43 9.94 5.09
C GLU A 284 -3.53 10.41 6.05
N ASN A 285 -3.31 11.50 6.78
CA ASN A 285 -4.31 12.02 7.70
C ASN A 285 -5.60 12.41 6.95
N LYS A 286 -5.48 13.00 5.76
CA LYS A 286 -6.63 13.29 4.90
C LYS A 286 -7.36 12.02 4.43
N ILE A 287 -6.62 10.95 4.13
CA ILE A 287 -7.23 9.63 3.85
C ILE A 287 -7.96 9.10 5.09
N ILE A 288 -7.37 9.21 6.28
CA ILE A 288 -8.00 8.77 7.53
C ILE A 288 -9.26 9.60 7.84
N GLU A 289 -9.21 10.91 7.64
CA GLU A 289 -10.36 11.82 7.79
C GLU A 289 -11.48 11.45 6.83
N GLU A 290 -11.15 11.18 5.56
CA GLU A 290 -12.12 10.68 4.57
C GLU A 290 -12.74 9.36 5.00
N LEU A 291 -11.92 8.39 5.44
CA LEU A 291 -12.41 7.10 5.93
C LEU A 291 -13.26 7.25 7.19
N GLN A 292 -12.93 8.18 8.10
CA GLN A 292 -13.72 8.45 9.29
C GLN A 292 -15.08 9.07 8.98
N SER A 293 -15.16 9.90 7.94
CA SER A 293 -16.38 10.61 7.55
C SER A 293 -17.52 9.69 7.11
N ILE A 294 -17.19 8.49 6.63
CA ILE A 294 -18.16 7.50 6.15
C ILE A 294 -18.54 6.46 7.21
N ILE A 295 -17.92 6.49 8.39
CA ILE A 295 -18.16 5.49 9.44
C ILE A 295 -19.22 6.01 10.43
N PRO A 296 -20.29 5.25 10.70
CA PRO A 296 -21.24 5.57 11.75
C PRO A 296 -20.54 5.79 13.11
N ALA A 297 -21.00 6.77 13.88
CA ALA A 297 -20.37 7.16 15.16
C ALA A 297 -20.22 6.01 16.18
N GLU A 298 -21.04 4.96 16.05
CA GLU A 298 -21.07 3.78 16.90
C GLU A 298 -19.94 2.77 16.59
N GLU A 299 -19.34 2.85 15.40
CA GLU A 299 -18.34 1.89 14.90
C GLU A 299 -16.91 2.44 14.80
N THR A 300 -16.71 3.72 15.10
CA THR A 300 -15.45 4.45 14.84
C THR A 300 -14.22 3.90 15.59
N LYS A 301 -14.41 2.97 16.53
CA LYS A 301 -13.35 2.41 17.40
C LYS A 301 -13.09 0.91 17.21
N LYS A 302 -13.85 0.22 16.37
CA LYS A 302 -13.61 -1.20 16.05
C LYS A 302 -12.79 -1.30 14.78
N ARG A 303 -12.11 -2.44 14.62
CA ARG A 303 -11.58 -2.83 13.31
C ARG A 303 -12.74 -2.91 12.33
N ARG A 304 -12.55 -2.36 11.14
CA ARG A 304 -13.59 -2.27 10.12
C ARG A 304 -13.03 -2.67 8.77
N LEU A 305 -13.88 -3.38 8.04
CA LEU A 305 -13.74 -3.61 6.61
C LEU A 305 -14.71 -2.67 5.90
N PHE A 306 -14.22 -2.06 4.82
CA PHE A 306 -15.03 -1.17 4.00
C PHE A 306 -15.61 -1.98 2.85
N ASN A 307 -16.93 -1.99 2.73
CA ASN A 307 -17.60 -2.69 1.64
C ASN A 307 -17.41 -1.94 0.31
N ALA A 308 -17.71 -2.61 -0.81
CA ALA A 308 -17.50 -2.05 -2.14
C ALA A 308 -18.26 -0.74 -2.41
N LYS A 309 -19.42 -0.51 -1.77
CA LYS A 309 -20.18 0.74 -1.93
C LYS A 309 -19.51 1.89 -1.17
N GLU A 310 -18.95 1.61 0.00
CA GLU A 310 -18.23 2.58 0.82
C GLU A 310 -16.93 3.03 0.14
N VAL A 311 -16.11 2.08 -0.32
CA VAL A 311 -14.84 2.43 -0.96
C VAL A 311 -15.01 3.13 -2.31
N LYS A 312 -16.15 2.91 -2.99
CA LYS A 312 -16.44 3.56 -4.27
C LYS A 312 -16.39 5.08 -4.16
N ASN A 313 -16.87 5.64 -3.05
CA ASN A 313 -17.02 7.08 -2.83
C ASN A 313 -15.80 7.75 -2.18
N LEU A 314 -14.71 7.03 -1.91
CA LEU A 314 -13.48 7.61 -1.38
C LEU A 314 -12.71 8.36 -2.48
N VAL A 315 -12.96 9.66 -2.59
CA VAL A 315 -12.42 10.57 -3.61
C VAL A 315 -10.94 10.87 -3.33
N TYR A 316 -10.60 11.28 -2.11
CA TYR A 316 -9.24 11.62 -1.73
C TYR A 316 -8.31 10.41 -1.84
N LEU A 317 -8.75 9.23 -1.35
CA LEU A 317 -8.01 7.98 -1.53
C LEU A 317 -7.81 7.65 -3.02
N GLN A 318 -8.84 7.86 -3.86
CA GLN A 318 -8.69 7.66 -5.30
C GLN A 318 -7.70 8.63 -5.92
N GLY A 319 -7.72 9.91 -5.52
CA GLY A 319 -6.75 10.91 -5.96
C GLY A 319 -5.32 10.53 -5.56
N ALA A 320 -5.14 10.02 -4.34
CA ALA A 320 -3.85 9.55 -3.86
C ALA A 320 -3.35 8.30 -4.61
N LEU A 321 -4.24 7.37 -4.97
CA LEU A 321 -3.93 6.23 -5.84
C LEU A 321 -3.56 6.69 -7.27
N CYS A 322 -4.30 7.63 -7.84
CA CYS A 322 -3.97 8.20 -9.16
C CYS A 322 -2.60 8.88 -9.15
N GLU A 323 -2.28 9.64 -8.09
CA GLU A 323 -0.98 10.30 -7.94
C GLU A 323 0.15 9.28 -7.76
N ALA A 324 -0.08 8.20 -7.01
CA ALA A 324 0.86 7.11 -6.89
C ALA A 324 1.12 6.43 -8.24
N LEU A 325 0.07 6.16 -9.03
CA LEU A 325 0.17 5.60 -10.37
C LEU A 325 0.81 6.54 -11.40
N ARG A 326 0.73 7.86 -11.19
CA ARG A 326 1.40 8.87 -12.03
C ARG A 326 2.90 8.85 -11.79
N LEU A 327 3.31 8.82 -10.52
CA LEU A 327 4.72 8.78 -10.13
C LEU A 327 5.33 7.39 -10.36
N TYR A 328 4.63 6.32 -10.01
CA TYR A 328 5.15 4.96 -10.11
C TYR A 328 4.18 4.09 -10.92
N PRO A 329 4.09 4.31 -12.24
CA PRO A 329 3.28 3.45 -13.10
C PRO A 329 3.85 2.03 -13.10
N PRO A 330 3.03 0.99 -12.83
CA PRO A 330 3.51 -0.40 -12.82
C PRO A 330 4.15 -0.85 -14.14
N VAL A 331 3.72 -0.25 -15.26
CA VAL A 331 4.35 -0.43 -16.57
C VAL A 331 5.04 0.89 -16.96
N PRO A 332 6.35 1.04 -16.70
CA PRO A 332 7.04 2.33 -16.84
C PRO A 332 7.30 2.73 -18.29
N PHE A 333 7.29 1.79 -19.23
CA PHE A 333 7.40 2.06 -20.66
C PHE A 333 6.54 1.12 -21.51
N GLN A 334 6.15 1.58 -22.69
CA GLN A 334 5.50 0.76 -23.73
C GLN A 334 6.17 1.03 -25.08
N HIS A 335 6.00 0.14 -26.06
CA HIS A 335 6.52 0.40 -27.40
C HIS A 335 5.52 0.05 -28.52
N LYS A 336 5.71 0.69 -29.67
CA LYS A 336 4.93 0.58 -30.90
C LYS A 336 5.83 0.66 -32.13
N GLU A 337 5.37 0.04 -33.21
CA GLU A 337 6.01 0.10 -34.52
C GLU A 337 4.94 0.53 -35.55
N PRO A 338 5.21 1.55 -36.39
CA PRO A 338 4.25 1.97 -37.41
C PRO A 338 4.22 0.98 -38.58
N LEU A 339 3.04 0.77 -39.18
CA LEU A 339 2.91 -0.01 -40.42
C LEU A 339 3.34 0.77 -41.65
N LYS A 340 3.04 2.07 -41.68
CA LYS A 340 3.33 2.99 -42.77
C LYS A 340 4.17 4.17 -42.25
N PRO A 341 5.11 4.70 -43.06
CA PRO A 341 5.81 5.93 -42.75
C PRO A 341 4.83 7.07 -42.46
N ASP A 342 5.19 7.94 -41.50
CA ASP A 342 4.36 9.04 -41.05
C ASP A 342 5.20 10.11 -40.33
N THR A 343 4.58 11.22 -39.93
CA THR A 343 5.22 12.25 -39.09
C THR A 343 4.38 12.48 -37.84
N LEU A 344 5.02 12.40 -36.67
CA LEU A 344 4.35 12.64 -35.39
C LEU A 344 4.03 14.13 -35.20
N PRO A 345 3.05 14.50 -34.34
CA PRO A 345 2.74 15.89 -34.01
C PRO A 345 3.94 16.74 -33.58
N SER A 346 4.93 16.11 -32.94
CA SER A 346 6.22 16.73 -32.59
C SER A 346 7.15 17.02 -33.78
N GLY A 347 6.75 16.74 -35.03
CA GLY A 347 7.54 16.93 -36.25
C GLY A 347 8.53 15.80 -36.57
N HIS A 348 8.61 14.76 -35.73
CA HIS A 348 9.55 13.67 -35.93
C HIS A 348 9.06 12.68 -37.00
N PRO A 349 9.87 12.39 -38.05
CA PRO A 349 9.52 11.38 -39.04
C PRO A 349 9.69 9.98 -38.45
N ILE A 350 8.73 9.10 -38.73
CA ILE A 350 8.74 7.70 -38.33
C ILE A 350 8.61 6.78 -39.54
N HIS A 351 9.34 5.68 -39.50
CA HIS A 351 9.33 4.64 -40.54
C HIS A 351 9.01 3.27 -39.92
N PRO A 352 8.57 2.28 -40.70
CA PRO A 352 8.26 0.94 -40.19
C PRO A 352 9.39 0.23 -39.45
N THR A 353 10.64 0.66 -39.64
CA THR A 353 11.81 0.16 -38.90
C THR A 353 12.08 0.92 -37.58
N THR A 354 11.24 1.90 -37.22
CA THR A 354 11.41 2.75 -36.05
C THR A 354 10.59 2.21 -34.90
N LYS A 355 11.25 1.85 -33.80
CA LYS A 355 10.60 1.45 -32.56
C LYS A 355 10.31 2.68 -31.73
N ILE A 356 9.04 3.01 -31.54
CA ILE A 356 8.60 4.15 -30.74
C ILE A 356 8.37 3.66 -29.31
N VAL A 357 9.02 4.26 -28.33
CA VAL A 357 8.93 3.93 -26.91
C VAL A 357 8.27 5.09 -26.16
N PHE A 358 7.17 4.80 -25.48
CA PHE A 358 6.51 5.71 -24.56
C PHE A 358 7.13 5.56 -23.18
N SER A 359 7.70 6.63 -22.63
CA SER A 359 8.20 6.62 -21.25
C SER A 359 7.14 7.18 -20.31
N LEU A 360 6.30 6.29 -19.78
CA LEU A 360 5.21 6.66 -18.86
C LEU A 360 5.78 7.21 -17.54
N TYR A 361 6.89 6.64 -17.07
CA TYR A 361 7.63 7.12 -15.90
C TYR A 361 8.06 8.59 -16.06
N SER A 362 8.65 8.92 -17.21
CA SER A 362 9.11 10.29 -17.50
C SER A 362 7.91 11.22 -17.70
N MET A 363 6.89 10.78 -18.44
CA MET A 363 5.66 11.54 -18.66
C MET A 363 4.99 11.96 -17.34
N GLY A 364 5.02 11.09 -16.34
CA GLY A 364 4.58 11.42 -14.99
C GLY A 364 5.33 12.59 -14.37
N ARG A 365 6.62 12.77 -14.67
CA ARG A 365 7.53 13.75 -14.04
C ARG A 365 7.83 14.99 -14.89
N MET A 366 7.23 15.11 -16.08
CA MET A 366 7.51 16.26 -16.95
C MET A 366 6.84 17.54 -16.45
N LYS A 367 7.64 18.61 -16.25
CA LYS A 367 7.13 19.96 -15.93
C LYS A 367 6.17 20.49 -16.99
N SER A 368 6.49 20.26 -18.26
CA SER A 368 5.63 20.64 -19.40
C SER A 368 4.27 19.96 -19.42
N VAL A 369 4.10 18.85 -18.68
CA VAL A 369 2.85 18.07 -18.64
C VAL A 369 2.09 18.30 -17.33
N TRP A 370 2.79 18.38 -16.20
CA TRP A 370 2.20 18.38 -14.87
C TRP A 370 2.45 19.67 -14.05
N GLY A 371 3.23 20.61 -14.55
CA GLY A 371 3.62 21.85 -13.86
C GLY A 371 4.87 21.70 -13.00
N GLU A 372 5.24 22.77 -12.29
CA GLU A 372 6.47 22.80 -11.46
C GLU A 372 6.47 21.79 -10.31
N ASP A 373 5.28 21.42 -9.79
CA ASP A 373 5.11 20.46 -8.71
C ASP A 373 5.03 18.99 -9.23
N CYS A 374 5.55 18.70 -10.43
CA CYS A 374 5.48 17.38 -11.06
C CYS A 374 6.14 16.26 -10.25
N PHE A 375 7.14 16.56 -9.40
CA PHE A 375 7.78 15.57 -8.54
C PHE A 375 7.09 15.38 -7.18
N GLU A 376 6.16 16.27 -6.81
CA GLU A 376 5.45 16.19 -5.53
C GLU A 376 4.38 15.09 -5.56
N PHE A 377 4.21 14.40 -4.42
CA PHE A 377 3.06 13.52 -4.21
C PHE A 377 1.88 14.35 -3.69
N LYS A 378 1.05 14.83 -4.62
CA LYS A 378 -0.05 15.76 -4.35
C LYS A 378 -1.40 15.22 -4.85
N PRO A 379 -2.12 14.44 -4.02
CA PRO A 379 -3.45 13.91 -4.36
C PRO A 379 -4.46 14.98 -4.80
N GLU A 380 -4.33 16.21 -4.28
CA GLU A 380 -5.21 17.35 -4.58
C GLU A 380 -5.26 17.69 -6.07
N ARG A 381 -4.24 17.31 -6.85
CA ARG A 381 -4.20 17.47 -8.31
C ARG A 381 -5.37 16.77 -9.02
N TRP A 382 -5.88 15.71 -8.40
CA TRP A 382 -6.94 14.86 -8.92
C TRP A 382 -8.32 15.24 -8.40
N ILE A 383 -8.44 16.33 -7.65
CA ILE A 383 -9.69 16.73 -7.00
C ILE A 383 -10.16 18.04 -7.63
N THR A 384 -11.41 18.06 -8.08
CA THR A 384 -12.08 19.25 -8.60
C THR A 384 -12.48 20.19 -7.46
N GLU A 385 -12.72 21.46 -7.75
CA GLU A 385 -13.24 22.44 -6.77
C GLU A 385 -14.56 21.99 -6.12
N LYS A 386 -15.35 21.16 -6.84
CA LYS A 386 -16.61 20.58 -6.35
C LYS A 386 -16.41 19.33 -5.48
N GLY A 387 -15.16 18.92 -5.21
CA GLY A 387 -14.84 17.75 -4.37
C GLY A 387 -14.98 16.39 -5.07
N GLY A 388 -15.15 16.35 -6.40
CA GLY A 388 -15.15 15.10 -7.18
C GLY A 388 -13.80 14.82 -7.84
N ILE A 389 -13.59 13.59 -8.32
CA ILE A 389 -12.38 13.24 -9.09
C ILE A 389 -12.32 14.01 -10.41
N LYS A 390 -11.20 14.69 -10.63
CA LYS A 390 -10.86 15.38 -11.88
C LYS A 390 -10.60 14.37 -12.99
N HIS A 391 -11.26 14.55 -14.12
CA HIS A 391 -10.97 13.77 -15.31
C HIS A 391 -9.71 14.31 -15.99
N GLU A 392 -8.65 13.52 -16.00
CA GLU A 392 -7.47 13.75 -16.83
C GLU A 392 -7.52 12.91 -18.10
N PRO A 393 -7.18 13.46 -19.29
CA PRO A 393 -7.14 12.68 -20.52
C PRO A 393 -6.21 11.47 -20.41
N SER A 394 -6.63 10.32 -20.94
CA SER A 394 -5.85 9.06 -20.83
C SER A 394 -4.49 9.09 -21.52
N TYR A 395 -4.32 9.93 -22.54
CA TYR A 395 -3.03 10.15 -23.20
C TYR A 395 -2.08 11.05 -22.38
N LYS A 396 -2.59 11.74 -21.35
CA LYS A 396 -1.79 12.46 -20.34
C LYS A 396 -1.55 11.61 -19.09
N PHE A 397 -2.55 10.83 -18.66
CA PHE A 397 -2.44 9.85 -17.58
C PHE A 397 -2.63 8.41 -18.12
N MET A 398 -1.53 7.83 -18.61
CA MET A 398 -1.54 6.58 -19.37
C MET A 398 -1.36 5.31 -18.52
N SER A 399 -1.45 5.39 -17.18
CA SER A 399 -1.28 4.21 -16.31
C SER A 399 -2.32 3.11 -16.57
N PHE A 400 -3.46 3.45 -17.18
CA PHE A 400 -4.47 2.51 -17.68
C PHE A 400 -4.56 2.44 -19.21
N ASN A 401 -3.48 2.81 -19.91
CA ASN A 401 -3.43 2.93 -21.36
C ASN A 401 -4.41 3.99 -21.92
N ALA A 402 -4.40 4.20 -23.24
CA ALA A 402 -5.23 5.20 -23.92
C ALA A 402 -5.91 4.63 -25.18
N GLY A 403 -6.90 5.38 -25.69
CA GLY A 403 -7.60 5.07 -26.93
C GLY A 403 -8.35 3.73 -26.90
N PRO A 404 -8.49 3.05 -28.06
CA PRO A 404 -9.23 1.79 -28.17
C PRO A 404 -8.68 0.69 -27.25
N ARG A 405 -7.41 0.75 -26.84
CA ARG A 405 -6.73 -0.22 -25.95
C ARG A 405 -6.77 0.15 -24.46
N THR A 406 -7.60 1.11 -24.05
CA THR A 406 -7.80 1.46 -22.63
C THR A 406 -8.06 0.21 -21.78
N CYS A 407 -7.43 0.12 -20.62
CA CYS A 407 -7.48 -1.04 -19.73
C CYS A 407 -8.92 -1.37 -19.31
N LEU A 408 -9.32 -2.63 -19.47
CA LEU A 408 -10.64 -3.13 -19.06
C LEU A 408 -10.74 -3.28 -17.53
N GLY A 409 -9.63 -3.62 -16.87
CA GLY A 409 -9.55 -3.82 -15.42
C GLY A 409 -9.39 -2.55 -14.60
N LYS A 410 -9.58 -1.34 -15.16
CA LYS A 410 -9.37 -0.08 -14.43
C LYS A 410 -10.22 0.00 -13.16
N ASP A 411 -11.51 -0.26 -13.27
CA ASP A 411 -12.44 -0.18 -12.13
C ASP A 411 -12.22 -1.32 -11.13
N VAL A 412 -11.85 -2.51 -11.63
CA VAL A 412 -11.44 -3.67 -10.82
C VAL A 412 -10.24 -3.31 -9.94
N ALA A 413 -9.19 -2.76 -10.56
CA ALA A 413 -7.96 -2.37 -9.88
C ALA A 413 -8.23 -1.30 -8.83
N PHE A 414 -8.99 -0.24 -9.14
CA PHE A 414 -9.32 0.79 -8.14
C PHE A 414 -10.13 0.22 -6.97
N LEU A 415 -11.09 -0.66 -7.22
CA LEU A 415 -11.86 -1.27 -6.13
C LEU A 415 -10.95 -2.08 -5.20
N GLN A 416 -10.10 -2.96 -5.77
CA GLN A 416 -9.16 -3.78 -5.01
C GLN A 416 -8.15 -2.92 -4.24
N MET A 417 -7.52 -1.95 -4.91
CA MET A 417 -6.55 -1.06 -4.28
C MET A 417 -7.17 -0.27 -3.13
N LYS A 418 -8.38 0.28 -3.32
CA LYS A 418 -9.07 1.02 -2.25
C LYS A 418 -9.45 0.12 -1.09
N ALA A 419 -9.94 -1.10 -1.34
CA ALA A 419 -10.29 -2.05 -0.28
C ALA A 419 -9.08 -2.39 0.59
N VAL A 420 -7.94 -2.73 -0.03
CA VAL A 420 -6.68 -3.02 0.66
C VAL A 420 -6.15 -1.79 1.40
N ALA A 421 -6.06 -0.65 0.73
CA ALA A 421 -5.54 0.59 1.31
C ALA A 421 -6.38 1.04 2.52
N SER A 422 -7.71 1.02 2.39
CA SER A 422 -8.62 1.40 3.46
C SER A 422 -8.48 0.46 4.66
N ALA A 423 -8.41 -0.86 4.42
CA ALA A 423 -8.23 -1.84 5.48
C ALA A 423 -6.89 -1.67 6.21
N ILE A 424 -5.80 -1.42 5.50
CA ILE A 424 -4.47 -1.26 6.10
C ILE A 424 -4.37 0.05 6.89
N ILE A 425 -4.69 1.18 6.24
CA ILE A 425 -4.52 2.52 6.83
C ILE A 425 -5.42 2.69 8.06
N TYR A 426 -6.66 2.21 7.99
CA TYR A 426 -7.61 2.33 9.10
C TYR A 426 -7.27 1.41 10.28
N ASN A 427 -6.92 0.14 10.03
CA ASN A 427 -6.80 -0.87 11.09
C ASN A 427 -5.41 -0.93 11.75
N TYR A 428 -4.32 -0.58 11.05
CA TYR A 428 -2.95 -0.84 11.53
C TYR A 428 -2.16 0.41 11.90
N ARG A 429 -2.65 1.63 11.63
CA ARG A 429 -1.92 2.86 11.96
C ARG A 429 -2.53 3.70 13.08
N ARG A 430 -3.59 3.20 13.70
CA ARG A 430 -4.22 3.84 14.86
C ARG A 430 -3.66 3.32 16.18
N ASP A 431 -2.41 3.67 16.51
CA ASP A 431 -1.98 3.44 17.88
C ASP A 431 -1.22 4.60 18.53
N THR A 432 -1.98 5.47 19.21
CA THR A 432 -1.43 6.46 20.16
C THR A 432 -0.70 5.79 21.32
N THR A 433 -1.05 4.55 21.66
CA THR A 433 -0.44 3.74 22.72
C THR A 433 1.00 3.41 22.37
N SER A 434 1.29 3.03 21.13
CA SER A 434 2.67 2.82 20.64
C SER A 434 3.55 4.06 20.78
N SER A 435 3.02 5.24 20.47
CA SER A 435 3.72 6.52 20.63
C SER A 435 3.99 6.83 22.10
N ALA A 436 2.99 6.65 22.96
CA ALA A 436 3.12 6.83 24.40
C ALA A 436 4.15 5.86 25.00
N LEU A 437 4.10 4.58 24.62
CA LEU A 437 5.03 3.55 25.07
C LEU A 437 6.47 3.84 24.62
N THR A 438 6.66 4.36 23.40
CA THR A 438 7.99 4.72 22.90
C THR A 438 8.64 5.81 23.78
N TRP A 439 7.90 6.89 24.08
CA TRP A 439 8.40 7.94 24.97
C TRP A 439 8.58 7.47 26.41
N PHE A 440 7.67 6.62 26.89
CA PHE A 440 7.77 6.02 28.20
C PHE A 440 9.03 5.16 28.35
N ILE A 441 9.31 4.26 27.39
CA ILE A 441 10.52 3.41 27.39
C ILE A 441 11.79 4.28 27.35
N TRP A 442 11.80 5.32 26.51
CA TRP A 442 12.92 6.26 26.47
C TRP A 442 13.13 6.95 27.81
N LEU A 443 12.07 7.46 28.45
CA LEU A 443 12.14 8.10 29.76
C LEU A 443 12.64 7.15 30.85
N VAL A 444 12.10 5.93 30.92
CA VAL A 444 12.50 4.93 31.92
C VAL A 444 13.98 4.56 31.75
N SER A 445 14.46 4.36 30.51
CA SER A 445 15.86 4.03 30.23
C SER A 445 16.86 5.12 30.69
N ARG A 446 16.40 6.36 30.84
CA ARG A 446 17.18 7.50 31.31
C ARG A 446 17.09 7.72 32.82
N HIS A 447 16.20 6.99 33.51
CA HIS A 447 15.95 7.13 34.94
C HIS A 447 15.96 5.74 35.63
N PRO A 448 17.14 5.16 35.87
CA PRO A 448 17.27 3.81 36.46
C PRO A 448 16.55 3.64 37.81
N ILE A 449 16.43 4.72 38.60
CA ILE A 449 15.69 4.70 39.87
C ILE A 449 14.19 4.42 39.62
N VAL A 450 13.62 5.02 38.57
CA VAL A 450 12.21 4.80 38.19
C VAL A 450 12.05 3.37 37.66
N GLU A 451 12.98 2.91 36.83
CA GLU A 451 13.00 1.53 36.33
C GLU A 451 12.99 0.51 37.49
N ASN A 452 13.88 0.69 38.48
CA ASN A 452 13.98 -0.19 39.65
C ASN A 452 12.70 -0.21 40.48
N LYS A 453 12.07 0.94 40.74
CA LYS A 453 10.79 1.01 41.47
C LYS A 453 9.65 0.33 40.72
N ILE A 454 9.60 0.46 39.39
CA ILE A 454 8.63 -0.29 38.55
C ILE A 454 8.90 -1.79 38.69
N ILE A 455 10.16 -2.20 38.63
CA ILE A 455 10.56 -3.60 38.78
C ILE A 455 10.16 -4.16 40.16
N GLU A 456 10.41 -3.42 41.25
CA GLU A 456 10.00 -3.81 42.61
C GLU A 456 8.48 -3.96 42.71
N GLU A 457 7.73 -3.03 42.11
CA GLU A 457 6.26 -3.11 42.05
C GLU A 457 5.80 -4.36 41.29
N LEU A 458 6.44 -4.68 40.16
CA LEU A 458 6.12 -5.87 39.36
C LEU A 458 6.47 -7.16 40.12
N GLN A 459 7.56 -7.18 40.88
CA GLN A 459 7.94 -8.34 41.69
C GLN A 459 6.98 -8.57 42.85
N SER A 460 6.40 -7.51 43.43
CA SER A 460 5.44 -7.62 44.54
C SER A 460 4.16 -8.38 44.19
N ILE A 461 3.79 -8.44 42.91
CA ILE A 461 2.57 -9.12 42.42
C ILE A 461 2.83 -10.52 41.84
N ILE A 462 4.08 -10.99 41.85
CA ILE A 462 4.47 -12.29 41.30
C ILE A 462 4.60 -13.33 42.44
N PRO A 463 3.95 -14.51 42.33
CA PRO A 463 4.15 -15.60 43.29
C PRO A 463 5.62 -16.06 43.30
N GLY A 464 6.19 -16.29 44.49
CA GLY A 464 7.64 -16.45 44.71
C GLY A 464 8.37 -17.46 43.80
N GLU A 465 7.72 -18.53 43.36
CA GLU A 465 8.31 -19.57 42.49
C GLU A 465 8.44 -19.17 41.01
N GLU A 466 7.73 -18.14 40.54
CA GLU A 466 7.71 -17.71 39.12
C GLU A 466 8.63 -16.52 38.81
N THR A 467 9.34 -16.00 39.81
CA THR A 467 10.18 -14.79 39.72
C THR A 467 11.41 -14.89 38.79
N LYS A 468 11.70 -16.09 38.27
CA LYS A 468 12.88 -16.39 37.42
C LYS A 468 12.54 -16.78 35.97
N LYS A 469 11.28 -16.68 35.55
CA LYS A 469 10.85 -17.03 34.17
C LYS A 469 10.40 -15.79 33.39
N ARG A 470 10.48 -15.87 32.06
CA ARG A 470 9.85 -14.86 31.18
C ARG A 470 8.34 -14.83 31.45
N ARG A 471 7.79 -13.64 31.67
CA ARG A 471 6.38 -13.46 32.07
C ARG A 471 5.67 -12.46 31.17
N LEU A 472 4.43 -12.79 30.81
CA LEU A 472 3.45 -11.83 30.31
C LEU A 472 2.46 -11.54 31.44
N PHE A 473 2.06 -10.27 31.57
CA PHE A 473 1.14 -9.85 32.61
C PHE A 473 -0.25 -9.67 32.03
N ASN A 474 -1.26 -10.25 32.67
CA ASN A 474 -2.65 -10.14 32.26
C ASN A 474 -3.31 -8.87 32.83
N ALA A 475 -4.51 -8.57 32.33
CA ALA A 475 -5.26 -7.37 32.69
C ALA A 475 -5.55 -7.23 34.20
N LYS A 476 -5.78 -8.35 34.92
CA LYS A 476 -6.08 -8.32 36.35
C LYS A 476 -4.83 -7.99 37.16
N GLU A 477 -3.69 -8.54 36.77
CA GLU A 477 -2.39 -8.32 37.41
C GLU A 477 -1.94 -6.87 37.27
N VAL A 478 -2.04 -6.29 36.07
CA VAL A 478 -1.54 -4.93 35.83
C VAL A 478 -2.48 -3.82 36.30
N LYS A 479 -3.75 -4.14 36.62
CA LYS A 479 -4.77 -3.17 37.01
C LYS A 479 -4.29 -2.30 38.19
N ASN A 480 -3.69 -2.93 39.19
CA ASN A 480 -3.33 -2.32 40.47
C ASN A 480 -1.88 -1.82 40.55
N LEU A 481 -1.12 -1.83 39.44
CA LEU A 481 0.21 -1.22 39.40
C LEU A 481 0.07 0.31 39.44
N VAL A 482 0.34 0.89 40.60
CA VAL A 482 0.19 2.32 40.94
C VAL A 482 1.39 3.10 40.44
N TYR A 483 2.61 2.66 40.77
CA TYR A 483 3.83 3.35 40.41
C TYR A 483 4.03 3.34 38.88
N LEU A 484 3.81 2.19 38.22
CA LEU A 484 3.81 2.12 36.75
C LEU A 484 2.73 3.03 36.13
N HIS A 485 1.56 3.15 36.73
CA HIS A 485 0.53 4.08 36.25
C HIS A 485 0.96 5.53 36.38
N GLY A 486 1.55 5.91 37.52
CA GLY A 486 2.10 7.25 37.72
C GLY A 486 3.21 7.57 36.72
N ALA A 487 4.08 6.61 36.43
CA ALA A 487 5.15 6.77 35.44
C ALA A 487 4.60 6.93 34.02
N LEU A 488 3.53 6.20 33.66
CA LEU A 488 2.83 6.39 32.38
C LEU A 488 2.14 7.75 32.29
N CYS A 489 1.48 8.21 33.36
CA CYS A 489 0.87 9.55 33.41
C CYS A 489 1.93 10.65 33.24
N GLU A 490 3.08 10.50 33.90
CA GLU A 490 4.18 11.47 33.79
C GLU A 490 4.79 11.47 32.38
N ALA A 491 4.93 10.30 31.76
CA ALA A 491 5.37 10.19 30.37
C ALA A 491 4.37 10.86 29.42
N LEU A 492 3.07 10.68 29.62
CA LEU A 492 2.02 11.32 28.83
C LEU A 492 1.90 12.84 29.07
N ARG A 493 2.33 13.33 30.23
CA ARG A 493 2.40 14.77 30.54
C ARG A 493 3.53 15.42 29.74
N LEU A 494 4.70 14.81 29.74
CA LEU A 494 5.86 15.29 29.01
C LEU A 494 5.73 15.05 27.50
N TYR A 495 5.26 13.89 27.08
CA TYR A 495 5.16 13.52 25.67
C TYR A 495 3.75 13.02 25.33
N PRO A 496 2.74 13.91 25.34
CA PRO A 496 1.39 13.55 24.96
C PRO A 496 1.37 13.11 23.49
N PRO A 497 0.76 11.95 23.16
CA PRO A 497 0.67 11.49 21.78
C PRO A 497 0.03 12.51 20.84
N VAL A 498 -0.89 13.34 21.35
CA VAL A 498 -1.46 14.48 20.61
C VAL A 498 -0.92 15.77 21.27
N PRO A 499 0.07 16.45 20.69
CA PRO A 499 0.76 17.57 21.34
C PRO A 499 0.03 18.91 21.22
N PHE A 500 -0.92 19.03 20.31
CA PHE A 500 -1.76 20.21 20.12
C PHE A 500 -3.21 19.80 19.85
N GLN A 501 -4.15 20.60 20.32
CA GLN A 501 -5.56 20.54 19.91
C GLN A 501 -6.02 21.94 19.53
N HIS A 502 -7.08 22.04 18.74
CA HIS A 502 -7.68 23.34 18.45
C HIS A 502 -9.20 23.32 18.56
N LYS A 503 -9.77 24.50 18.81
CA LYS A 503 -11.21 24.77 18.85
C LYS A 503 -11.49 26.12 18.18
N GLU A 504 -12.68 26.25 17.63
CA GLU A 504 -13.19 27.49 17.07
C GLU A 504 -14.51 27.82 17.78
N PRO A 505 -14.72 29.07 18.21
CA PRO A 505 -15.95 29.45 18.86
C PRO A 505 -17.06 29.64 17.81
N LEU A 506 -18.28 29.20 18.11
CA LEU A 506 -19.42 29.39 17.19
C LEU A 506 -19.92 30.85 17.19
N LYS A 507 -19.72 31.56 18.29
CA LYS A 507 -20.11 32.96 18.49
C LYS A 507 -18.94 33.71 19.11
N PRO A 508 -18.84 35.03 18.93
CA PRO A 508 -17.87 35.82 19.68
C PRO A 508 -18.01 35.56 21.18
N ASP A 509 -16.87 35.47 21.86
CA ASP A 509 -16.81 35.19 23.30
C ASP A 509 -15.53 35.81 23.90
N THR A 510 -15.36 35.76 25.21
CA THR A 510 -14.17 36.25 25.90
C THR A 510 -13.62 35.17 26.80
N LEU A 511 -12.34 34.81 26.61
CA LEU A 511 -11.68 33.81 27.45
C LEU A 511 -11.59 34.31 28.90
N PRO A 512 -11.48 33.41 29.91
CA PRO A 512 -11.28 33.80 31.31
C PRO A 512 -10.06 34.70 31.55
N SER A 513 -9.10 34.72 30.61
CA SER A 513 -7.95 35.63 30.60
C SER A 513 -8.26 37.05 30.09
N GLY A 514 -9.52 37.36 29.75
CA GLY A 514 -9.94 38.64 29.20
C GLY A 514 -9.72 38.80 27.69
N HIS A 515 -9.21 37.78 27.00
CA HIS A 515 -8.93 37.87 25.56
C HIS A 515 -10.22 37.66 24.75
N PRO A 516 -10.61 38.60 23.87
CA PRO A 516 -11.77 38.42 23.00
C PRO A 516 -11.45 37.41 21.88
N ILE A 517 -12.41 36.54 21.57
CA ILE A 517 -12.31 35.53 20.51
C ILE A 517 -13.46 35.69 19.52
N HIS A 518 -13.13 35.74 18.22
CA HIS A 518 -14.09 35.86 17.13
C HIS A 518 -14.36 34.48 16.50
N PRO A 519 -15.51 34.22 15.84
CA PRO A 519 -15.80 32.93 15.21
C PRO A 519 -14.76 32.41 14.20
N THR A 520 -13.93 33.30 13.65
CA THR A 520 -12.82 32.95 12.74
C THR A 520 -11.51 32.62 13.47
N THR A 521 -11.49 32.70 14.80
CA THR A 521 -10.29 32.52 15.63
C THR A 521 -10.10 31.06 15.99
N LYS A 522 -8.97 30.47 15.58
CA LYS A 522 -8.54 29.14 16.02
C LYS A 522 -7.82 29.24 17.37
N ILE A 523 -8.43 28.68 18.40
CA ILE A 523 -7.84 28.56 19.74
C ILE A 523 -7.05 27.27 19.78
N VAL A 524 -5.73 27.35 19.93
CA VAL A 524 -4.83 26.19 19.96
C VAL A 524 -4.37 25.91 21.39
N PHE A 525 -4.67 24.72 21.90
CA PHE A 525 -4.17 24.19 23.16
C PHE A 525 -2.89 23.41 22.89
N SER A 526 -1.73 23.95 23.29
CA SER A 526 -0.47 23.21 23.24
C SER A 526 -0.32 22.33 24.47
N LEU A 527 -0.79 21.09 24.37
CA LEU A 527 -0.67 20.07 25.43
C LEU A 527 0.80 19.80 25.79
N TYR A 528 1.66 19.77 24.77
CA TYR A 528 3.11 19.58 24.95
C TYR A 528 3.74 20.72 25.78
N SER A 529 3.32 21.96 25.54
CA SER A 529 3.82 23.13 26.29
C SER A 529 3.20 23.17 27.68
N MET A 530 1.88 23.00 27.80
CA MET A 530 1.16 22.95 29.09
C MET A 530 1.76 21.94 30.05
N GLY A 531 2.18 20.78 29.53
CA GLY A 531 2.89 19.76 30.29
C GLY A 531 4.18 20.26 30.95
N ARG A 532 4.85 21.28 30.40
CA ARG A 532 6.15 21.83 30.87
C ARG A 532 6.06 23.24 31.44
N MET A 533 4.84 23.76 31.65
CA MET A 533 4.69 25.12 32.18
C MET A 533 4.88 25.13 33.70
N LYS A 534 5.84 25.95 34.16
CA LYS A 534 6.09 26.19 35.59
C LYS A 534 4.85 26.70 36.33
N SER A 535 4.05 27.57 35.71
CA SER A 535 2.79 28.06 36.29
C SER A 535 1.71 26.99 36.47
N VAL A 536 1.83 25.85 35.78
CA VAL A 536 0.87 24.74 35.85
C VAL A 536 1.39 23.61 36.74
N TRP A 537 2.67 23.27 36.62
CA TRP A 537 3.27 22.07 37.23
C TRP A 537 4.34 22.34 38.30
N GLY A 538 4.69 23.61 38.56
CA GLY A 538 5.71 23.99 39.54
C GLY A 538 7.13 24.00 38.97
N GLU A 539 8.13 24.17 39.85
CA GLU A 539 9.55 24.27 39.46
C GLU A 539 10.06 23.01 38.76
N ASP A 540 9.60 21.84 39.18
CA ASP A 540 10.01 20.52 38.66
C ASP A 540 9.27 20.12 37.37
N CYS A 541 8.68 21.08 36.64
CA CYS A 541 7.84 20.84 35.47
C CYS A 541 8.54 20.15 34.29
N PHE A 542 9.88 20.18 34.22
CA PHE A 542 10.65 19.46 33.20
C PHE A 542 11.12 18.06 33.63
N GLU A 543 11.01 17.75 34.93
CA GLU A 543 11.48 16.47 35.47
C GLU A 543 10.52 15.33 35.14
N PHE A 544 11.05 14.12 34.95
CA PHE A 544 10.25 12.90 34.88
C PHE A 544 10.12 12.32 36.30
N LYS A 545 9.03 12.68 36.98
CA LYS A 545 8.79 12.35 38.39
C LYS A 545 7.44 11.63 38.59
N PRO A 546 7.40 10.29 38.48
CA PRO A 546 6.19 9.49 38.68
C PRO A 546 5.48 9.75 40.02
N GLU A 547 6.23 10.08 41.08
CA GLU A 547 5.73 10.36 42.43
C GLU A 547 4.70 11.50 42.45
N ARG A 548 4.72 12.41 41.46
CA ARG A 548 3.72 13.47 41.28
C ARG A 548 2.28 12.94 41.23
N TRP A 549 2.11 11.72 40.75
CA TRP A 549 0.83 11.07 40.52
C TRP A 549 0.41 10.13 41.65
N ILE A 550 1.14 10.12 42.77
CA ILE A 550 0.93 9.19 43.88
C ILE A 550 0.59 10.00 45.13
N THR A 551 -0.45 9.58 45.85
CA THR A 551 -0.87 10.19 47.12
C THR A 551 0.00 9.66 48.26
N GLU A 552 0.02 10.37 49.40
CA GLU A 552 0.74 9.92 50.61
C GLU A 552 0.29 8.53 51.09
N LYS A 553 -0.95 8.12 50.77
CA LYS A 553 -1.52 6.81 51.09
C LYS A 553 -1.17 5.71 50.07
N GLY A 554 -0.32 6.01 49.08
CA GLY A 554 0.12 5.06 48.05
C GLY A 554 -0.90 4.78 46.94
N GLY A 555 -1.98 5.59 46.83
CA GLY A 555 -2.96 5.50 45.74
C GLY A 555 -2.69 6.51 44.62
N ILE A 556 -3.33 6.37 43.46
CA ILE A 556 -3.22 7.35 42.36
C ILE A 556 -3.87 8.67 42.74
N LYS A 557 -3.10 9.76 42.65
CA LYS A 557 -3.58 11.12 42.83
C LYS A 557 -4.48 11.52 41.67
N HIS A 558 -5.67 12.01 41.99
CA HIS A 558 -6.55 12.60 40.99
C HIS A 558 -6.02 13.96 40.54
N GLU A 559 -5.76 14.11 39.24
CA GLU A 559 -5.40 15.38 38.63
C GLU A 559 -6.55 15.85 37.71
N PRO A 560 -6.97 17.13 37.78
CA PRO A 560 -8.04 17.62 36.93
C PRO A 560 -7.73 17.47 35.44
N SER A 561 -8.70 17.02 34.64
CA SER A 561 -8.50 16.75 33.20
C SER A 561 -8.16 17.98 32.37
N TYR A 562 -8.57 19.18 32.81
CA TYR A 562 -8.16 20.43 32.16
C TYR A 562 -6.68 20.78 32.41
N LYS A 563 -6.07 20.21 33.46
CA LYS A 563 -4.64 20.34 33.75
C LYS A 563 -3.84 19.20 33.11
N PHE A 564 -4.36 17.98 33.12
CA PHE A 564 -3.82 16.82 32.42
C PHE A 564 -4.75 16.35 31.30
N MET A 565 -4.59 16.95 30.13
CA MET A 565 -5.52 16.80 29.01
C MET A 565 -5.07 15.77 27.96
N SER A 566 -4.14 14.87 28.29
CA SER A 566 -3.70 13.78 27.37
C SER A 566 -4.83 12.84 26.95
N PHE A 567 -5.93 12.80 27.72
CA PHE A 567 -7.18 12.10 27.39
C PHE A 567 -8.36 13.06 27.17
N ASN A 568 -8.09 14.32 26.81
CA ASN A 568 -9.09 15.40 26.71
C ASN A 568 -9.78 15.72 28.04
N ALA A 569 -10.66 16.73 28.04
CA ALA A 569 -11.40 17.18 29.22
C ALA A 569 -12.90 17.38 28.91
N GLY A 570 -13.72 17.42 29.96
CA GLY A 570 -15.16 17.67 29.86
C GLY A 570 -15.92 16.55 29.12
N PRO A 571 -17.04 16.88 28.44
CA PRO A 571 -17.88 15.90 27.72
C PRO A 571 -17.15 15.12 26.61
N ARG A 572 -15.97 15.58 26.19
CA ARG A 572 -15.15 14.93 25.16
C ARG A 572 -13.97 14.14 25.75
N THR A 573 -13.99 13.86 27.06
CA THR A 573 -13.03 12.96 27.71
C THR A 573 -12.97 11.63 26.97
N CYS A 574 -11.77 11.13 26.73
CA CYS A 574 -11.52 9.94 25.94
C CYS A 574 -12.11 8.70 26.62
N LEU A 575 -13.17 8.13 26.04
CA LEU A 575 -13.77 6.87 26.52
C LEU A 575 -12.79 5.68 26.50
N GLY A 576 -11.69 5.77 25.74
CA GLY A 576 -10.67 4.72 25.66
C GLY A 576 -9.58 4.81 26.73
N LYS A 577 -9.66 5.79 27.66
CA LYS A 577 -8.62 6.07 28.66
C LYS A 577 -8.21 4.81 29.43
N ASP A 578 -9.18 4.11 30.01
CA ASP A 578 -8.89 2.97 30.88
C ASP A 578 -8.32 1.77 30.10
N VAL A 579 -8.82 1.55 28.88
CA VAL A 579 -8.30 0.52 27.97
C VAL A 579 -6.86 0.82 27.55
N ALA A 580 -6.56 2.08 27.23
CA ALA A 580 -5.22 2.52 26.85
C ALA A 580 -4.23 2.31 28.01
N PHE A 581 -4.59 2.70 29.24
CA PHE A 581 -3.75 2.44 30.40
C PHE A 581 -3.55 0.95 30.64
N LEU A 582 -4.60 0.13 30.51
CA LEU A 582 -4.49 -1.32 30.67
C LEU A 582 -3.48 -1.93 29.68
N GLN A 583 -3.58 -1.54 28.40
CA GLN A 583 -2.67 -1.99 27.35
C GLN A 583 -1.24 -1.50 27.58
N MET A 584 -1.06 -0.21 27.88
CA MET A 584 0.26 0.35 28.18
C MET A 584 0.93 -0.36 29.35
N LYS A 585 0.19 -0.58 30.45
CA LYS A 585 0.73 -1.30 31.60
C LYS A 585 1.13 -2.72 31.23
N ALA A 586 0.26 -3.49 30.55
CA ALA A 586 0.57 -4.86 30.16
C ALA A 586 1.86 -4.96 29.31
N VAL A 587 2.01 -4.08 28.32
CA VAL A 587 3.20 -4.05 27.46
C VAL A 587 4.43 -3.58 28.23
N ALA A 588 4.33 -2.47 28.98
CA ALA A 588 5.43 -1.94 29.78
C ALA A 588 5.93 -2.95 30.82
N SER A 589 5.01 -3.61 31.54
CA SER A 589 5.32 -4.67 32.50
C SER A 589 6.09 -5.82 31.84
N ALA A 590 5.61 -6.32 30.70
CA ALA A 590 6.28 -7.40 29.98
C ALA A 590 7.67 -6.98 29.47
N ILE A 591 7.83 -5.74 29.02
CA ILE A 591 9.11 -5.26 28.51
C ILE A 591 10.11 -5.08 29.65
N ILE A 592 9.76 -4.28 30.66
CA ILE A 592 10.65 -3.90 31.78
C ILE A 592 11.03 -5.13 32.61
N TYR A 593 10.11 -6.08 32.80
CA TYR A 593 10.40 -7.26 33.61
C TYR A 593 11.34 -8.25 32.92
N ASN A 594 11.20 -8.43 31.60
CA ASN A 594 11.91 -9.49 30.87
C ASN A 594 13.23 -9.01 30.23
N TYR A 595 13.38 -7.71 30.01
CA TYR A 595 14.46 -7.18 29.19
C TYR A 595 15.07 -5.92 29.79
N ARG A 596 16.38 -5.79 29.60
CA ARG A 596 17.10 -4.54 29.81
C ARG A 596 17.21 -3.80 28.47
N ILE A 597 16.72 -2.57 28.43
CA ILE A 597 16.73 -1.73 27.24
C ILE A 597 17.85 -0.70 27.33
N HIS A 598 18.76 -0.76 26.36
CA HIS A 598 19.81 0.24 26.18
C HIS A 598 19.48 1.09 24.95
N VAL A 599 19.09 2.35 25.15
CA VAL A 599 18.88 3.28 24.03
C VAL A 599 20.23 3.61 23.39
N LEU A 600 20.31 3.48 22.06
CA LEU A 600 21.52 3.67 21.25
C LEU A 600 21.56 5.07 20.64
N GLY A 601 22.72 5.72 20.69
CA GLY A 601 23.02 6.94 19.92
C GLY A 601 23.46 8.15 20.77
N GLU A 602 24.44 8.90 20.25
CA GLU A 602 24.88 10.21 20.77
C GLU A 602 23.97 11.38 20.32
N THR A 603 23.11 11.15 19.32
CA THR A 603 22.13 12.13 18.82
C THR A 603 20.91 12.26 19.75
N PRO A 604 20.43 13.48 20.04
CA PRO A 604 19.28 13.69 20.92
C PRO A 604 17.99 13.12 20.31
N VAL A 605 17.28 12.29 21.08
CA VAL A 605 15.93 11.81 20.72
C VAL A 605 14.97 13.00 20.78
N VAL A 606 14.58 13.50 19.61
CA VAL A 606 13.72 14.69 19.47
C VAL A 606 12.36 14.34 18.86
N PRO A 607 11.30 15.12 19.17
CA PRO A 607 10.00 14.91 18.55
C PRO A 607 9.97 15.27 17.06
N THR A 608 9.20 14.53 16.28
CA THR A 608 8.85 14.89 14.90
C THR A 608 7.73 15.92 14.88
N VAL A 609 7.74 16.82 13.90
CA VAL A 609 6.59 17.69 13.59
C VAL A 609 5.50 16.84 12.93
N SER A 610 4.52 16.38 13.72
CA SER A 610 3.38 15.57 13.26
C SER A 610 2.19 15.72 14.21
N ILE A 611 0.98 15.36 13.75
CA ILE A 611 -0.24 15.32 14.57
C ILE A 611 -0.06 14.36 15.75
N ILE A 612 0.66 13.25 15.53
CA ILE A 612 1.07 12.35 16.61
C ILE A 612 2.52 12.65 16.97
N LEU A 613 2.79 12.92 18.24
CA LEU A 613 4.11 13.22 18.77
C LEU A 613 4.98 11.96 18.79
N ARG A 614 5.71 11.70 17.71
CA ARG A 614 6.63 10.55 17.55
C ARG A 614 8.09 11.01 17.69
N THR A 615 9.01 10.07 17.86
CA THR A 615 10.45 10.32 17.74
C THR A 615 10.83 10.51 16.27
N LYS A 616 11.73 11.47 15.98
CA LYS A 616 12.13 11.85 14.61
C LYS A 616 12.70 10.69 13.81
N ASP A 617 13.62 9.95 14.42
CA ASP A 617 14.38 8.89 13.76
C ASP A 617 14.05 7.49 14.33
N GLY A 618 12.89 7.37 15.00
CA GLY A 618 12.58 6.20 15.81
C GLY A 618 13.33 6.18 17.15
N LEU A 619 13.10 5.15 17.97
CA LEU A 619 13.87 4.91 19.19
C LEU A 619 14.81 3.73 18.95
N MET A 620 16.08 4.01 18.69
CA MET A 620 17.08 2.96 18.44
C MET A 620 17.48 2.34 19.78
N THR A 621 17.33 1.02 19.93
CA THR A 621 17.62 0.33 21.20
C THR A 621 18.35 -0.99 20.99
N LYS A 622 19.30 -1.30 21.87
CA LYS A 622 19.81 -2.65 22.09
C LYS A 622 19.05 -3.27 23.25
N ILE A 623 18.48 -4.44 23.00
CA ILE A 623 17.72 -5.20 23.99
C ILE A 623 18.55 -6.39 24.41
N SER A 624 18.78 -6.54 25.71
CA SER A 624 19.42 -7.74 26.28
C SER A 624 18.46 -8.41 27.24
N PRO A 625 18.38 -9.76 27.26
CA PRO A 625 17.70 -10.46 28.36
C PRO A 625 18.39 -10.09 29.68
N ASP A 626 17.60 -9.89 30.75
CA ASP A 626 18.17 -9.60 32.07
C ASP A 626 18.87 -10.86 32.62
N GLY A 627 20.20 -10.93 32.45
CA GLY A 627 21.03 -12.08 32.84
C GLY A 627 21.08 -12.37 34.34
N THR A 628 20.60 -11.46 35.18
CA THR A 628 20.42 -11.69 36.63
C THR A 628 19.12 -12.41 36.99
N ARG A 629 18.18 -12.53 36.04
CA ARG A 629 16.84 -13.12 36.23
C ARG A 629 16.51 -14.22 35.23
N CYS A 630 17.25 -14.30 34.13
CA CYS A 630 17.21 -15.38 33.17
C CYS A 630 18.25 -16.44 33.52
N ILE A 631 17.91 -17.36 34.42
CA ILE A 631 18.54 -18.69 34.40
C ILE A 631 17.70 -19.55 33.47
N THR A 632 18.34 -19.99 32.39
CA THR A 632 17.84 -20.93 31.40
C THR A 632 17.24 -22.16 32.06
N ALA A 633 15.97 -22.47 31.78
CA ALA A 633 15.51 -23.85 31.79
C ALA A 633 15.71 -24.40 30.38
N ALA A 634 16.50 -25.47 30.29
CA ALA A 634 16.80 -26.24 29.09
C ALA A 634 15.55 -26.86 28.46
#